data_AF-A0A968VY24-F1
#
_entry.id   AF-A0A968VY24-F1
#
_cell.length_a   1.000
_cell.length_b   1.000
_cell.length_c   1.000
_cell.angle_alpha   90.00
_cell.angle_beta   90.00
_cell.angle_gamma   90.00
#
_symmetry.space_group_name_H-M   'P 1'
#
loop_
_entity.id
_entity.type
_entity.pdbx_description
1 polymer ?
#
loop_
_entity_poly.entity_id
_entity_poly.type
_entity_poly.pdbx_seq_one_letter_code
_entity_poly.pdbx_strand_id
1 'polypeptide(L)'
;AVPNTVVEFDEDDFSFLKMHRHQQAEQGLANFLKERGLQSADNIFFKPAQCNTEMLPCIVRWLNNNSQILVSKGFEVHAQFNQQQFYAHDFELKFNFIDDRDWFDVHSYVYFKGFKIPFIALKKNILNQVKEYELPNGQIFVIPNEWFAKFKNLFDFSEEDGDGLKLKKQHFTILDKLEGINKKLLNKLSKADLSKADYAVPPGIKAVLRPYQAEGYSWMYHVKENKFGACLADDMGLGKTLQTLALLQQVIEESSQATTQATDQLPLNGQLSLFEDFFGRPGNPPKQRPALLLCPPRWCITG
;
A
#
# COMPACT_ATOMS: atom_id res chain seq x y z
N ALA A 1 48.81 -8.65 6.07
CA ALA A 1 48.94 -9.28 7.40
C ALA A 1 48.80 -8.17 8.43
N VAL A 2 47.79 -8.25 9.31
CA VAL A 2 47.65 -7.27 10.40
C VAL A 2 48.83 -7.51 11.36
N PRO A 3 49.64 -6.50 11.69
CA PRO A 3 50.74 -6.69 12.64
C PRO A 3 50.18 -7.04 14.01
N ASN A 4 50.72 -8.09 14.65
CA ASN A 4 50.29 -8.54 15.98
C ASN A 4 50.71 -7.59 17.12
N THR A 5 51.35 -6.47 16.79
CA THR A 5 51.80 -5.45 17.73
C THR A 5 51.61 -4.08 17.11
N VAL A 6 50.86 -3.21 17.77
CA VAL A 6 50.75 -1.78 17.46
C VAL A 6 51.55 -1.03 18.53
N VAL A 7 52.32 -0.03 18.11
CA VAL A 7 53.07 0.84 19.02
C VAL A 7 52.46 2.23 18.93
N GLU A 8 51.95 2.73 20.04
CA GLU A 8 51.50 4.12 20.16
C GLU A 8 52.56 4.90 20.94
N PHE A 9 52.93 6.06 20.40
CA PHE A 9 53.87 6.99 21.00
C PHE A 9 53.08 8.20 21.50
N ASP A 10 53.09 8.42 22.81
CA ASP A 10 52.72 9.70 23.42
C ASP A 10 54.01 10.44 23.81
N GLU A 11 53.92 11.77 23.98
CA GLU A 11 55.06 12.71 23.98
C GLU A 11 56.27 12.32 24.87
N ASP A 12 56.09 11.49 25.91
CA ASP A 12 57.16 10.96 26.77
C ASP A 12 57.09 9.43 27.06
N ASP A 13 56.13 8.69 26.48
CA ASP A 13 55.91 7.26 26.79
C ASP A 13 55.52 6.44 25.55
N PHE A 14 55.94 5.18 25.50
CA PHE A 14 55.53 4.22 24.45
C PHE A 14 54.67 3.10 25.04
N SER A 15 53.54 2.82 24.39
CA SER A 15 52.68 1.69 24.76
C SER A 15 52.67 0.63 23.65
N PHE A 16 52.85 -0.64 24.04
CA PHE A 16 52.81 -1.79 23.12
C PHE A 16 51.47 -2.51 23.23
N LEU A 17 50.66 -2.40 22.18
CA LEU A 17 49.39 -3.11 22.06
C LEU A 17 49.64 -4.43 21.32
N LYS A 18 49.90 -5.50 22.08
CA LYS A 18 50.13 -6.84 21.52
C LYS A 18 48.82 -7.62 21.40
N MET A 19 48.39 -7.86 20.17
CA MET A 19 47.19 -8.62 19.86
C MET A 19 47.51 -10.12 19.78
N HIS A 20 46.90 -10.90 20.67
CA HIS A 20 47.02 -12.36 20.68
C HIS A 20 45.75 -12.99 20.08
N ARG A 21 45.93 -13.80 19.02
CA ARG A 21 44.81 -14.53 18.40
C ARG A 21 44.32 -15.65 19.31
N HIS A 22 43.02 -15.64 19.61
CA HIS A 22 42.37 -16.68 20.42
C HIS A 22 41.65 -17.69 19.50
N GLN A 23 42.37 -18.72 19.04
CA GLN A 23 41.90 -19.63 17.98
C GLN A 23 40.56 -20.32 18.30
N GLN A 24 40.31 -20.73 19.55
CA GLN A 24 39.04 -21.35 19.93
C GLN A 24 37.85 -20.38 19.82
N ALA A 25 38.07 -19.09 20.13
CA ALA A 25 37.02 -18.08 20.03
C ALA A 25 36.76 -17.72 18.57
N GLU A 26 37.82 -17.59 17.76
CA GLU A 26 37.70 -17.38 16.31
C GLU A 26 36.95 -18.52 15.62
N GLN A 27 37.23 -19.78 15.98
CA GLN A 27 36.50 -20.95 15.46
C GLN A 27 35.02 -20.93 15.88
N GLY A 28 34.72 -20.55 17.13
CA GLY A 28 33.34 -20.40 17.61
C GLY A 28 32.57 -19.34 16.80
N LEU A 29 33.19 -18.18 16.55
CA LEU A 29 32.61 -17.12 15.73
C LEU A 29 32.44 -17.54 14.25
N ALA A 30 33.42 -18.23 13.68
CA ALA A 30 33.34 -18.76 12.32
C ALA A 30 32.22 -19.80 12.16
N ASN A 31 32.04 -20.69 13.14
CA ASN A 31 30.96 -21.66 13.15
C ASN A 31 29.59 -20.98 13.28
N PHE A 32 29.48 -19.97 14.14
CA PHE A 32 28.28 -19.16 14.26
C PHE A 32 27.88 -18.49 12.92
N LEU A 33 28.85 -17.97 12.16
CA LEU A 33 28.59 -17.44 10.83
C LEU A 33 28.14 -18.52 9.84
N LYS A 34 28.76 -19.72 9.89
CA LYS A 34 28.40 -20.86 9.04
C LYS A 34 27.00 -21.39 9.29
N GLU A 35 26.58 -21.49 10.55
CA GLU A 35 25.23 -21.89 10.94
C GLU A 35 24.15 -20.98 10.33
N ARG A 36 24.50 -19.74 9.99
CA ARG A 36 23.59 -18.76 9.39
C ARG A 36 23.65 -18.68 7.88
N GLY A 37 24.22 -19.70 7.24
CA GLY A 37 24.21 -19.85 5.80
C GLY A 37 25.35 -19.13 5.08
N LEU A 38 26.38 -18.67 5.81
CA LEU A 38 27.62 -18.22 5.20
C LEU A 38 28.57 -19.41 4.95
N GLN A 39 29.08 -19.50 3.73
CA GLN A 39 30.15 -20.43 3.37
C GLN A 39 31.50 -19.73 3.44
N SER A 40 32.45 -20.36 4.10
CA SER A 40 33.83 -19.89 4.11
C SER A 40 34.46 -20.14 2.74
N ALA A 41 35.02 -19.09 2.13
CA ALA A 41 35.94 -19.23 1.00
C ALA A 41 37.35 -19.56 1.49
N ASP A 42 37.88 -18.83 2.50
CA ASP A 42 39.26 -19.00 3.03
C ASP A 42 39.41 -18.63 4.52
N ASN A 43 38.62 -19.22 5.43
CA ASN A 43 38.57 -19.01 6.90
C ASN A 43 38.26 -17.57 7.39
N ILE A 44 38.56 -16.55 6.61
CA ILE A 44 38.42 -15.12 6.90
C ILE A 44 37.35 -14.52 5.97
N PHE A 45 37.23 -15.05 4.76
CA PHE A 45 36.21 -14.65 3.79
C PHE A 45 34.99 -15.55 3.87
N PHE A 46 33.82 -14.94 4.02
CA PHE A 46 32.53 -15.62 4.07
C PHE A 46 31.62 -15.06 2.99
N LYS A 47 30.86 -15.94 2.34
CA LYS A 47 29.85 -15.58 1.34
C LYS A 47 28.53 -16.27 1.64
N PRO A 48 27.36 -15.64 1.46
CA PRO A 48 26.10 -16.35 1.64
C PRO A 48 25.93 -17.42 0.56
N ALA A 49 25.56 -18.63 0.96
CA ALA A 49 25.46 -19.80 0.08
C ALA A 49 24.44 -19.65 -1.07
N GLN A 50 23.46 -18.75 -0.90
CA GLN A 50 22.30 -18.60 -1.79
C GLN A 50 22.47 -17.50 -2.86
N CYS A 51 23.65 -16.88 -2.96
CA CYS A 51 23.87 -15.75 -3.87
C CYS A 51 24.50 -16.19 -5.20
N ASN A 52 23.67 -16.48 -6.21
CA ASN A 52 24.15 -17.00 -7.50
C ASN A 52 24.29 -15.93 -8.60
N THR A 53 23.47 -14.87 -8.55
CA THR A 53 23.30 -13.95 -9.70
C THR A 53 23.71 -12.51 -9.38
N GLU A 54 23.51 -12.05 -8.14
CA GLU A 54 23.87 -10.69 -7.70
C GLU A 54 24.51 -10.76 -6.31
N MET A 55 25.83 -10.63 -6.26
CA MET A 55 26.59 -10.87 -5.04
C MET A 55 26.38 -9.77 -3.99
N LEU A 56 26.44 -8.50 -4.40
CA LEU A 56 26.37 -7.35 -3.49
C LEU A 56 24.98 -7.16 -2.83
N PRO A 57 23.86 -7.06 -3.58
CA PRO A 57 22.54 -6.98 -2.99
C PRO A 57 22.23 -8.13 -2.03
N CYS A 58 22.71 -9.32 -2.38
CA CYS A 58 22.49 -10.52 -1.58
C CYS A 58 23.29 -10.50 -0.26
N ILE A 59 24.54 -10.02 -0.28
CA ILE A 59 25.35 -9.81 0.94
C ILE A 59 24.71 -8.74 1.83
N VAL A 60 24.37 -7.58 1.27
CA VAL A 60 23.76 -6.47 2.03
C VAL A 60 22.43 -6.90 2.65
N ARG A 61 21.61 -7.67 1.92
CA ARG A 61 20.38 -8.26 2.45
C ARG A 61 20.65 -9.24 3.59
N TRP A 62 21.64 -10.12 3.45
CA TRP A 62 22.00 -11.04 4.53
C TRP A 62 22.46 -10.27 5.78
N LEU A 63 23.25 -9.20 5.60
CA LEU A 63 23.67 -8.31 6.68
C LEU A 63 22.47 -7.65 7.36
N ASN A 64 21.54 -7.06 6.61
CA ASN A 64 20.33 -6.44 7.16
C ASN A 64 19.52 -7.42 8.01
N ASN A 65 19.30 -8.64 7.50
CA ASN A 65 18.52 -9.66 8.21
C ASN A 65 19.21 -10.22 9.46
N ASN A 66 20.54 -10.06 9.59
CA ASN A 66 21.32 -10.59 10.71
C ASN A 66 21.94 -9.49 11.59
N SER A 67 21.70 -8.21 11.28
CA SER A 67 22.45 -7.08 11.83
C SER A 67 22.35 -7.01 13.36
N GLN A 68 21.13 -7.11 13.92
CA GLN A 68 20.91 -7.13 15.37
C GLN A 68 21.69 -8.21 16.09
N ILE A 69 21.71 -9.40 15.49
CA ILE A 69 22.24 -10.58 16.16
C ILE A 69 23.77 -10.60 16.07
N LEU A 70 24.33 -10.08 14.98
CA LEU A 70 25.76 -9.82 14.85
C LEU A 70 26.21 -8.81 15.91
N VAL A 71 25.51 -7.69 16.06
CA VAL A 71 25.84 -6.67 17.08
C VAL A 71 25.72 -7.26 18.50
N SER A 72 24.70 -8.08 18.78
CA SER A 72 24.53 -8.73 20.09
C SER A 72 25.67 -9.69 20.47
N LYS A 73 26.39 -10.22 19.46
CA LYS A 73 27.54 -11.10 19.62
C LYS A 73 28.88 -10.34 19.59
N GLY A 74 28.84 -9.01 19.50
CA GLY A 74 30.01 -8.14 19.52
C GLY A 74 30.66 -7.93 18.15
N PHE A 75 29.98 -8.22 17.04
CA PHE A 75 30.47 -7.89 15.71
C PHE A 75 30.21 -6.42 15.37
N GLU A 76 31.22 -5.77 14.80
CA GLU A 76 31.07 -4.49 14.12
C GLU A 76 30.76 -4.71 12.64
N VAL A 77 29.69 -4.08 12.14
CA VAL A 77 29.22 -4.26 10.76
C VAL A 77 29.61 -3.03 9.94
N HIS A 78 30.52 -3.22 9.00
CA HIS A 78 30.91 -2.22 8.01
C HIS A 78 30.55 -2.73 6.62
N ALA A 79 29.63 -2.05 5.94
CA ALA A 79 29.20 -2.42 4.60
C ALA A 79 29.71 -1.40 3.58
N GLN A 80 30.96 -1.56 3.14
CA GLN A 80 31.58 -0.70 2.16
C GLN A 80 32.03 -1.51 0.95
N PHE A 81 31.73 -1.02 -0.25
CA PHE A 81 32.21 -1.61 -1.50
C PHE A 81 32.48 -0.52 -2.54
N ASN A 82 33.61 -0.59 -3.24
CA ASN A 82 34.02 0.41 -4.25
C ASN A 82 33.84 1.87 -3.79
N GLN A 83 34.28 2.20 -2.57
CA GLN A 83 34.14 3.52 -1.94
C GLN A 83 32.70 3.96 -1.62
N GLN A 84 31.69 3.16 -1.94
CA GLN A 84 30.30 3.40 -1.56
C GLN A 84 29.98 2.73 -0.23
N GLN A 85 29.21 3.44 0.60
CA GLN A 85 28.72 2.95 1.88
C GLN A 85 27.30 2.42 1.70
N PHE A 86 27.05 1.18 2.10
CA PHE A 86 25.74 0.55 2.05
C PHE A 86 25.07 0.59 3.42
N TYR A 87 23.76 0.76 3.42
CA TYR A 87 22.97 0.67 4.64
C TYR A 87 22.83 -0.79 5.06
N ALA A 88 23.44 -1.13 6.21
CA ALA A 88 23.53 -2.47 6.77
C ALA A 88 22.92 -2.59 8.18
N HIS A 89 21.80 -1.92 8.41
CA HIS A 89 21.07 -1.91 9.68
C HIS A 89 19.59 -2.26 9.46
N ASP A 90 18.85 -2.43 10.55
CA ASP A 90 17.41 -2.65 10.46
C ASP A 90 16.68 -1.43 9.89
N PHE A 91 15.54 -1.69 9.28
CA PHE A 91 14.61 -0.69 8.80
C PHE A 91 13.18 -1.21 9.00
N GLU A 92 12.24 -0.29 9.15
CA GLU A 92 10.83 -0.63 9.36
C GLU A 92 9.96 0.17 8.39
N LEU A 93 9.10 -0.50 7.63
CA LEU A 93 8.12 0.15 6.76
C LEU A 93 6.78 0.22 7.49
N LYS A 94 6.30 1.44 7.76
CA LYS A 94 4.99 1.65 8.37
C LYS A 94 4.05 2.31 7.37
N PHE A 95 2.84 1.76 7.30
CA PHE A 95 1.74 2.31 6.55
C PHE A 95 0.75 3.01 7.49
N ASN A 96 0.31 4.20 7.11
CA ASN A 96 -0.83 4.88 7.71
C ASN A 96 -1.89 5.11 6.63
N PHE A 97 -3.13 4.74 6.93
CA PHE A 97 -4.24 4.79 5.99
C PHE A 97 -5.30 5.75 6.51
N ILE A 98 -5.66 6.74 5.69
CA ILE A 98 -6.76 7.64 5.94
C ILE A 98 -7.81 7.39 4.86
N ASP A 99 -9.03 7.08 5.27
CA ASP A 99 -10.17 6.86 4.38
C ASP A 99 -10.92 8.18 4.21
N ASP A 100 -10.76 8.81 3.04
CA ASP A 100 -11.58 9.95 2.62
C ASP A 100 -12.67 9.48 1.64
N ARG A 101 -13.60 10.37 1.26
CA ARG A 101 -14.84 9.98 0.55
C ARG A 101 -14.57 9.23 -0.74
N ASP A 102 -13.59 9.65 -1.52
CA ASP A 102 -13.38 9.17 -2.90
C ASP A 102 -12.06 8.38 -3.10
N TRP A 103 -11.12 8.47 -2.15
CA TRP A 103 -9.82 7.79 -2.22
C TRP A 103 -9.32 7.36 -0.82
N PHE A 104 -8.35 6.45 -0.83
CA PHE A 104 -7.53 6.14 0.34
C PHE A 104 -6.23 6.92 0.25
N ASP A 105 -5.98 7.75 1.25
CA ASP A 105 -4.68 8.39 1.44
C ASP A 105 -3.77 7.42 2.20
N VAL A 106 -2.72 6.98 1.51
CA VAL A 106 -1.71 6.05 2.02
C VAL A 106 -0.45 6.85 2.31
N HIS A 107 -0.24 7.19 3.58
CA HIS A 107 0.98 7.83 4.05
C HIS A 107 1.92 6.76 4.60
N SER A 108 3.02 6.52 3.89
CA SER A 108 3.97 5.46 4.23
C SER A 108 5.37 6.01 4.36
N TYR A 109 6.07 5.54 5.38
CA TYR A 109 7.46 5.93 5.64
C TYR A 109 8.30 4.70 5.93
N VAL A 110 9.52 4.70 5.39
CA VAL A 110 10.57 3.75 5.76
C VAL A 110 11.41 4.42 6.84
N TYR A 111 11.46 3.80 8.01
CA TYR A 111 12.22 4.25 9.16
C TYR A 111 13.58 3.57 9.14
N PHE A 112 14.63 4.39 9.13
CA PHE A 112 16.02 3.99 9.28
C PHE A 112 16.55 4.45 10.63
N LYS A 113 17.78 4.07 10.97
CA LYS A 113 18.43 4.52 12.19
C LYS A 113 18.65 6.05 12.16
N GLY A 114 17.82 6.78 12.91
CA GLY A 114 17.93 8.23 13.12
C GLY A 114 17.22 9.11 12.09
N PHE A 115 16.63 8.55 11.03
CA PHE A 115 15.86 9.30 10.05
C PHE A 115 14.80 8.43 9.35
N LYS A 116 13.94 9.05 8.55
CA LYS A 116 12.91 8.36 7.76
C LYS A 116 12.86 8.95 6.36
N ILE A 117 12.42 8.15 5.39
CA ILE A 117 12.11 8.64 4.03
C ILE A 117 10.64 8.35 3.71
N PRO A 118 9.97 9.19 2.91
CA PRO A 118 8.68 8.86 2.32
C PRO A 118 8.81 7.62 1.44
N PHE A 119 7.93 6.63 1.60
CA PHE A 119 7.97 5.40 0.82
C PHE A 119 7.76 5.66 -0.68
N ILE A 120 7.03 6.73 -1.01
CA ILE A 120 6.82 7.21 -2.38
C ILE A 120 8.13 7.50 -3.12
N ALA A 121 9.21 7.87 -2.40
CA ALA A 121 10.51 8.11 -3.00
C ALA A 121 11.09 6.85 -3.69
N LEU A 122 10.67 5.66 -3.27
CA LEU A 122 11.10 4.38 -3.85
C LEU A 122 10.27 3.95 -5.07
N LYS A 123 9.22 4.69 -5.45
CA LYS A 123 8.30 4.33 -6.54
C LYS A 123 9.04 4.10 -7.86
N LYS A 124 9.90 5.05 -8.26
CA LYS A 124 10.65 4.96 -9.52
C LYS A 124 11.57 3.74 -9.54
N ASN A 125 12.26 3.48 -8.43
CA ASN A 125 13.15 2.34 -8.28
C ASN A 125 12.38 1.03 -8.38
N ILE A 126 11.25 0.92 -7.69
CA ILE A 126 10.41 -0.28 -7.69
C ILE A 126 9.78 -0.56 -9.07
N LEU A 127 9.28 0.47 -9.75
CA LEU A 127 8.70 0.33 -11.09
C LEU A 127 9.77 -0.04 -12.14
N ASN A 128 10.96 0.54 -12.05
CA ASN A 128 12.06 0.30 -13.00
C ASN A 128 12.96 -0.89 -12.62
N GLN A 129 12.62 -1.65 -11.57
CA GLN A 129 13.44 -2.77 -11.07
C GLN A 129 14.87 -2.37 -10.65
N VAL A 130 15.06 -1.13 -10.22
CA VAL A 130 16.34 -0.64 -9.70
C VAL A 130 16.42 -0.93 -8.20
N LYS A 131 17.38 -1.75 -7.79
CA LYS A 131 17.52 -2.25 -6.41
C LYS A 131 18.20 -1.28 -5.46
N GLU A 132 18.99 -0.37 -6.00
CA GLU A 132 19.79 0.56 -5.22
C GLU A 132 19.08 1.91 -5.14
N TYR A 133 19.04 2.47 -3.93
CA TYR A 133 18.47 3.78 -3.66
C TYR A 133 19.43 4.57 -2.78
N GLU A 134 19.77 5.79 -3.18
CA GLU A 134 20.65 6.66 -2.42
C GLU A 134 19.86 7.37 -1.30
N LEU A 135 20.26 7.13 -0.06
CA LEU A 135 19.66 7.74 1.13
C LEU A 135 20.18 9.18 1.32
N PRO A 136 19.45 10.04 2.06
CA PRO A 136 19.87 11.43 2.30
C PRO A 136 21.24 11.59 2.99
N ASN A 137 21.72 10.55 3.66
CA ASN A 137 23.04 10.52 4.30
C ASN A 137 24.17 10.02 3.37
N GLY A 138 23.89 9.81 2.08
CA GLY A 138 24.83 9.29 1.08
C GLY A 138 25.05 7.78 1.10
N GLN A 139 24.36 7.04 1.98
CA GLN A 139 24.42 5.58 1.99
C GLN A 139 23.49 4.97 0.94
N ILE A 140 23.85 3.81 0.40
CA ILE A 140 23.02 3.07 -0.55
C ILE A 140 22.14 2.08 0.20
N PHE A 141 20.83 2.25 0.08
CA PHE A 141 19.85 1.28 0.51
C PHE A 141 19.58 0.27 -0.60
N VAL A 142 19.72 -1.02 -0.27
CA VAL A 142 19.31 -2.11 -1.17
C VAL A 142 17.86 -2.48 -0.85
N ILE A 143 16.96 -2.16 -1.77
CA ILE A 143 15.53 -2.43 -1.64
C ILE A 143 15.30 -3.94 -1.63
N PRO A 144 14.52 -4.48 -0.67
CA PRO A 144 14.20 -5.91 -0.64
C PRO A 144 13.47 -6.37 -1.90
N ASN A 145 13.88 -7.52 -2.47
CA ASN A 145 13.24 -8.09 -3.67
C ASN A 145 11.72 -8.29 -3.50
N GLU A 146 11.28 -8.59 -2.29
CA GLU A 146 9.86 -8.76 -1.94
C GLU A 146 9.06 -7.48 -2.20
N TRP A 147 9.67 -6.31 -2.04
CA TRP A 147 9.00 -5.02 -2.22
C TRP A 147 8.64 -4.77 -3.68
N PHE A 148 9.45 -5.26 -4.61
CA PHE A 148 9.18 -5.14 -6.05
C PHE A 148 7.91 -5.89 -6.45
N ALA A 149 7.70 -7.10 -5.93
CA ALA A 149 6.48 -7.85 -6.21
C ALA A 149 5.29 -7.34 -5.39
N LYS A 150 5.50 -7.06 -4.10
CA LYS A 150 4.44 -6.70 -3.15
C LYS A 150 3.83 -5.32 -3.44
N PHE A 151 4.65 -4.33 -3.79
CA PHE A 151 4.21 -2.94 -3.90
C PHE A 151 4.07 -2.42 -5.33
N LYS A 152 4.44 -3.21 -6.36
CA LYS A 152 4.26 -2.81 -7.77
C LYS A 152 2.81 -2.42 -8.07
N ASN A 153 1.85 -3.26 -7.69
CA ASN A 153 0.43 -2.97 -7.90
C ASN A 153 0.01 -1.69 -7.15
N LEU A 154 0.51 -1.48 -5.93
CA LEU A 154 0.22 -0.25 -5.19
C LEU A 154 0.66 0.98 -5.97
N PHE A 155 1.88 0.97 -6.53
CA PHE A 155 2.41 2.11 -7.30
C PHE A 155 1.78 2.29 -8.67
N ASP A 156 1.41 1.21 -9.37
CA ASP A 156 0.76 1.27 -10.69
C ASP A 156 -0.64 1.90 -10.61
N PHE A 157 -1.36 1.68 -9.51
CA PHE A 157 -2.74 2.12 -9.34
C PHE A 157 -2.91 3.33 -8.41
N SER A 158 -1.82 3.93 -7.93
CA SER A 158 -1.86 5.12 -7.07
C SER A 158 -1.37 6.39 -7.75
N GLU A 159 -2.00 7.49 -7.39
CA GLU A 159 -1.62 8.84 -7.77
C GLU A 159 -0.72 9.46 -6.70
N GLU A 160 0.22 10.31 -7.11
CA GLU A 160 1.17 10.95 -6.19
C GLU A 160 0.51 12.14 -5.50
N ASP A 161 0.64 12.23 -4.18
CA ASP A 161 0.11 13.33 -3.39
C ASP A 161 1.14 13.80 -2.35
N GLY A 162 2.10 14.61 -2.81
CA GLY A 162 3.24 15.02 -1.99
C GLY A 162 4.03 13.82 -1.48
N ASP A 163 4.08 13.63 -0.16
CA ASP A 163 4.74 12.50 0.50
C ASP A 163 3.84 11.25 0.63
N GLY A 164 2.60 11.34 0.17
CA GLY A 164 1.59 10.28 0.22
C GLY A 164 1.25 9.68 -1.15
N LEU A 165 0.45 8.63 -1.10
CA LEU A 165 -0.12 7.95 -2.25
C LEU A 165 -1.65 8.00 -2.16
N LYS A 166 -2.30 8.40 -3.24
CA LYS A 166 -3.75 8.35 -3.38
C LYS A 166 -4.17 7.11 -4.14
N LEU A 167 -4.91 6.21 -3.49
CA LEU A 167 -5.44 5.01 -4.11
C LEU A 167 -6.96 5.11 -4.26
N LYS A 168 -7.48 4.95 -5.48
CA LYS A 168 -8.93 4.94 -5.72
C LYS A 168 -9.60 3.75 -5.02
N LYS A 169 -10.83 3.94 -4.52
CA LYS A 169 -11.55 2.91 -3.73
C LYS A 169 -11.74 1.59 -4.46
N GLN A 170 -11.88 1.62 -5.78
CA GLN A 170 -11.98 0.42 -6.62
C GLN A 170 -10.77 -0.53 -6.51
N HIS A 171 -9.60 -0.03 -6.08
CA HIS A 171 -8.38 -0.81 -5.91
C HIS A 171 -8.14 -1.25 -4.46
N PHE A 172 -9.16 -1.22 -3.59
CA PHE A 172 -9.03 -1.58 -2.17
C PHE A 172 -8.43 -2.97 -1.93
N THR A 173 -8.60 -3.92 -2.85
CA THR A 173 -8.04 -5.27 -2.76
C THR A 173 -6.50 -5.27 -2.74
N ILE A 174 -5.87 -4.24 -3.30
CA ILE A 174 -4.41 -4.07 -3.20
C ILE A 174 -4.02 -3.80 -1.75
N LEU A 175 -4.84 -3.05 -1.03
CA LEU A 175 -4.62 -2.77 0.39
C LEU A 175 -4.68 -4.07 1.17
N ASP A 176 -5.67 -4.95 1.00
CA ASP A 176 -5.79 -6.21 1.77
C ASP A 176 -4.50 -7.05 1.85
N LYS A 177 -3.64 -6.99 0.83
CA LYS A 177 -2.35 -7.70 0.79
C LYS A 177 -1.22 -7.03 1.58
N LEU A 178 -1.41 -5.82 2.08
CA LEU A 178 -0.43 -5.05 2.83
C LEU A 178 -0.58 -5.31 4.32
N GLU A 179 0.48 -5.86 4.92
CA GLU A 179 0.57 -6.05 6.36
C GLU A 179 0.58 -4.69 7.08
N GLY A 180 -0.15 -4.59 8.19
CA GLY A 180 -0.25 -3.36 9.00
C GLY A 180 -1.51 -2.52 8.75
N ILE A 181 -2.38 -2.91 7.81
CA ILE A 181 -3.70 -2.28 7.71
C ILE A 181 -4.52 -2.63 8.94
N ASN A 182 -5.13 -1.60 9.52
CA ASN A 182 -6.05 -1.77 10.62
C ASN A 182 -7.18 -2.71 10.18
N LYS A 183 -7.27 -3.89 10.82
CA LYS A 183 -8.34 -4.87 10.60
C LYS A 183 -9.73 -4.24 10.72
N LYS A 184 -9.92 -3.11 11.43
CA LYS A 184 -11.19 -2.35 11.40
C LYS A 184 -11.51 -1.73 10.04
N LEU A 185 -10.52 -1.18 9.34
CA LEU A 185 -10.68 -0.55 8.03
C LEU A 185 -10.95 -1.64 6.98
N LEU A 186 -10.16 -2.72 7.05
CA LEU A 186 -10.40 -3.96 6.31
C LEU A 186 -11.78 -4.55 6.62
N ASN A 187 -12.21 -4.61 7.88
CA ASN A 187 -13.52 -5.12 8.26
C ASN A 187 -14.67 -4.19 7.85
N LYS A 188 -14.47 -2.87 7.71
CA LYS A 188 -15.48 -1.99 7.11
C LYS A 188 -15.63 -2.28 5.62
N LEU A 189 -14.51 -2.52 4.93
CA LEU A 189 -14.47 -2.80 3.49
C LEU A 189 -14.84 -4.25 3.16
N SER A 190 -14.59 -5.21 4.05
CA SER A 190 -14.88 -6.64 3.91
C SER A 190 -16.23 -7.04 4.51
N LYS A 191 -16.74 -6.29 5.51
CA LYS A 191 -18.18 -6.31 5.88
C LYS A 191 -19.05 -5.50 4.92
N ALA A 192 -18.53 -5.11 3.76
CA ALA A 192 -19.33 -5.27 2.55
C ALA A 192 -19.60 -6.77 2.33
N ASP A 193 -20.26 -7.40 3.29
CA ASP A 193 -20.97 -8.66 3.14
C ASP A 193 -22.12 -8.30 2.20
N LEU A 194 -21.79 -8.24 0.92
CA LEU A 194 -22.71 -8.04 -0.21
C LEU A 194 -23.85 -9.07 -0.16
N SER A 195 -23.70 -10.13 0.64
CA SER A 195 -24.65 -11.19 0.90
C SER A 195 -25.75 -10.86 1.92
N LYS A 196 -25.63 -9.79 2.73
CA LYS A 196 -26.52 -9.53 3.90
C LYS A 196 -26.96 -8.08 4.06
N ALA A 197 -27.07 -7.36 2.97
CA ALA A 197 -27.82 -6.11 2.97
C ALA A 197 -29.32 -6.43 2.90
N ASP A 198 -30.10 -6.02 3.90
CA ASP A 198 -31.57 -6.14 3.88
C ASP A 198 -32.18 -4.74 4.02
N TYR A 199 -32.12 -3.98 2.93
CA TYR A 199 -32.72 -2.65 2.84
C TYR A 199 -34.16 -2.77 2.35
N ALA A 200 -35.07 -2.10 3.04
CA ALA A 200 -36.45 -2.01 2.60
C ALA A 200 -36.54 -1.30 1.24
N VAL A 201 -37.46 -1.78 0.40
CA VAL A 201 -37.77 -1.14 -0.88
C VAL A 201 -38.37 0.24 -0.61
N PRO A 202 -37.94 1.30 -1.32
CA PRO A 202 -38.45 2.65 -1.09
C PRO A 202 -39.96 2.73 -1.34
N PRO A 203 -40.71 3.43 -0.49
CA PRO A 203 -42.16 3.56 -0.59
C PRO A 203 -42.64 4.21 -1.90
N GLY A 204 -41.80 5.02 -2.56
CA GLY A 204 -42.14 5.63 -3.85
C GLY A 204 -42.26 4.65 -5.02
N ILE A 205 -41.79 3.40 -4.86
CA ILE A 205 -41.91 2.38 -5.91
C ILE A 205 -43.31 1.78 -5.93
N LYS A 206 -44.07 2.09 -6.99
CA LYS A 206 -45.41 1.54 -7.26
C LYS A 206 -45.35 0.20 -7.99
N ALA A 207 -44.50 -0.71 -7.54
CA ALA A 207 -44.34 -2.03 -8.13
C ALA A 207 -43.94 -3.05 -7.04
N VAL A 208 -44.36 -4.30 -7.22
CA VAL A 208 -43.97 -5.40 -6.32
C VAL A 208 -42.68 -6.01 -6.85
N LEU A 209 -41.56 -5.81 -6.13
CA LEU A 209 -40.30 -6.47 -6.44
C LEU A 209 -40.38 -7.95 -6.04
N ARG A 210 -39.87 -8.83 -6.91
CA ARG A 210 -39.63 -10.24 -6.54
C ARG A 210 -38.47 -10.34 -5.54
N PRO A 211 -38.36 -11.42 -4.74
CA PRO A 211 -37.31 -11.56 -3.73
C PRO A 211 -35.90 -11.27 -4.27
N TYR A 212 -35.52 -11.87 -5.40
CA TYR A 212 -34.22 -11.63 -6.03
C TYR A 212 -34.02 -10.19 -6.52
N GLN A 213 -35.09 -9.47 -6.88
CA GLN A 213 -35.01 -8.06 -7.29
C GLN A 213 -34.81 -7.14 -6.09
N ALA A 214 -35.45 -7.47 -4.97
CA ALA A 214 -35.24 -6.78 -3.70
C ALA A 214 -33.81 -7.01 -3.20
N GLU A 215 -33.29 -8.24 -3.30
CA GLU A 215 -31.88 -8.56 -3.02
C GLU A 215 -30.93 -7.77 -3.93
N GLY A 216 -31.18 -7.74 -5.25
CA GLY A 216 -30.38 -6.96 -6.20
C GLY A 216 -30.38 -5.46 -5.92
N TYR A 217 -31.54 -4.88 -5.60
CA TYR A 217 -31.64 -3.49 -5.13
C TYR A 217 -30.85 -3.26 -3.84
N SER A 218 -31.06 -4.11 -2.83
CA SER A 218 -30.45 -4.01 -1.52
C SER A 218 -28.93 -4.09 -1.61
N TRP A 219 -28.42 -5.00 -2.45
CA TRP A 219 -27.01 -5.10 -2.79
C TRP A 219 -26.47 -3.83 -3.45
N MET A 220 -27.11 -3.33 -4.50
CA MET A 220 -26.66 -2.10 -5.18
C MET A 220 -26.66 -0.90 -4.24
N TYR A 221 -27.67 -0.78 -3.39
CA TYR A 221 -27.76 0.29 -2.41
C TYR A 221 -26.66 0.17 -1.35
N HIS A 222 -26.37 -1.04 -0.88
CA HIS A 222 -25.22 -1.30 0.00
C HIS A 222 -23.88 -0.91 -0.63
N VAL A 223 -23.68 -1.26 -1.90
CA VAL A 223 -22.46 -0.90 -2.66
C VAL A 223 -22.35 0.62 -2.78
N LYS A 224 -23.46 1.33 -3.04
CA LYS A 224 -23.54 2.80 -3.06
C LYS A 224 -23.24 3.41 -1.69
N GLU A 225 -23.78 2.88 -0.60
CA GLU A 225 -23.55 3.39 0.76
C GLU A 225 -22.07 3.27 1.15
N ASN A 226 -21.41 2.20 0.69
CA ASN A 226 -19.98 2.01 0.85
C ASN A 226 -19.13 2.75 -0.22
N LYS A 227 -19.75 3.57 -1.07
CA LYS A 227 -19.10 4.41 -2.11
C LYS A 227 -18.32 3.62 -3.16
N PHE A 228 -18.76 2.40 -3.43
CA PHE A 228 -18.27 1.60 -4.54
C PHE A 228 -19.17 1.77 -5.76
N GLY A 229 -18.62 1.46 -6.93
CA GLY A 229 -19.42 1.28 -8.15
C GLY A 229 -20.02 -0.12 -8.20
N ALA A 230 -21.24 -0.24 -8.71
CA ALA A 230 -21.91 -1.52 -8.91
C ALA A 230 -22.02 -1.83 -10.41
N CYS A 231 -21.69 -3.06 -10.80
CA CYS A 231 -21.99 -3.61 -12.12
C CYS A 231 -23.04 -4.71 -11.95
N LEU A 232 -24.29 -4.43 -12.34
CA LEU A 232 -25.38 -5.40 -12.25
C LEU A 232 -25.43 -6.25 -13.53
N ALA A 233 -24.89 -7.46 -13.43
CA ALA A 233 -24.72 -8.38 -14.56
C ALA A 233 -25.69 -9.58 -14.53
N ASP A 234 -26.88 -9.42 -13.94
CA ASP A 234 -27.94 -10.44 -13.92
C ASP A 234 -28.35 -10.89 -15.33
N ASP A 235 -28.88 -12.11 -15.46
CA ASP A 235 -29.45 -12.61 -16.72
C ASP A 235 -30.51 -11.67 -17.33
N MET A 236 -30.69 -11.78 -18.65
CA MET A 236 -31.67 -10.99 -19.39
C MET A 236 -33.10 -11.32 -18.93
N GLY A 237 -33.94 -10.29 -18.77
CA GLY A 237 -35.35 -10.47 -18.38
C GLY A 237 -35.62 -10.48 -16.87
N LEU A 238 -34.59 -10.47 -16.01
CA LEU A 238 -34.74 -10.42 -14.54
C LEU A 238 -35.17 -9.03 -14.00
N GLY A 239 -35.42 -8.05 -14.87
CA GLY A 239 -35.94 -6.74 -14.46
C GLY A 239 -34.90 -5.81 -13.82
N LYS A 240 -33.66 -5.81 -14.33
CA LYS A 240 -32.59 -4.87 -13.92
C LYS A 240 -33.05 -3.41 -13.91
N THR A 241 -33.87 -3.00 -14.88
CA THR A 241 -34.45 -1.65 -14.92
C THR A 241 -35.28 -1.33 -13.68
N LEU A 242 -36.11 -2.27 -13.21
CA LEU A 242 -36.91 -2.07 -12.01
C LEU A 242 -36.03 -1.96 -10.76
N GLN A 243 -34.98 -2.79 -10.67
CA GLN A 243 -34.01 -2.73 -9.57
C GLN A 243 -33.26 -1.37 -9.56
N THR A 244 -32.85 -0.88 -10.73
CA THR A 244 -32.21 0.44 -10.87
C THR A 244 -33.17 1.59 -10.53
N LEU A 245 -34.44 1.51 -10.95
CA LEU A 245 -35.44 2.52 -10.58
C LEU A 245 -35.68 2.54 -9.07
N ALA A 246 -35.70 1.38 -8.40
CA ALA A 246 -35.76 1.31 -6.94
C ALA A 246 -34.55 1.98 -6.29
N LEU A 247 -33.35 1.75 -6.79
CA LEU A 247 -32.14 2.44 -6.31
C LEU A 247 -32.23 3.97 -6.48
N LEU A 248 -32.66 4.43 -7.65
CA LEU A 248 -32.80 5.87 -7.92
C LEU A 248 -33.87 6.51 -7.04
N GLN A 249 -35.00 5.83 -6.85
CA GLN A 249 -36.07 6.31 -5.97
C GLN A 249 -35.58 6.49 -4.53
N GLN A 250 -34.84 5.51 -4.00
CA GLN A 250 -34.24 5.59 -2.67
C GLN A 250 -33.29 6.81 -2.54
N VAL A 251 -32.44 7.03 -3.54
CA VAL A 251 -31.51 8.18 -3.56
C VAL A 251 -32.25 9.53 -3.62
N ILE A 252 -33.34 9.61 -4.40
CA ILE A 252 -34.17 10.82 -4.48
C ILE A 252 -34.85 11.09 -3.13
N GLU A 253 -35.41 10.07 -2.48
CA GLU A 253 -36.06 10.21 -1.18
C GLU A 253 -35.09 10.67 -0.09
N GLU A 254 -33.86 10.13 -0.06
CA GLU A 254 -32.79 10.59 0.84
C GLU A 254 -32.41 12.05 0.61
N SER A 255 -32.20 12.44 -0.65
CA SER A 255 -31.84 13.83 -0.99
C SER A 255 -32.97 14.82 -0.69
N SER A 256 -34.22 14.40 -0.86
CA SER A 256 -35.41 15.19 -0.51
C SER A 256 -35.51 15.36 1.01
N GLN A 257 -35.30 14.29 1.79
CA GLN A 257 -35.30 14.37 3.26
C GLN A 257 -34.17 15.24 3.82
N ALA A 258 -33.00 15.23 3.19
CA ALA A 258 -31.89 16.14 3.54
C ALA A 258 -32.21 17.61 3.20
N THR A 259 -33.03 17.85 2.18
CA THR A 259 -33.44 19.20 1.75
C THR A 259 -34.59 19.72 2.62
N THR A 260 -35.52 18.90 3.11
CA THR A 260 -36.63 19.36 3.96
C THR A 260 -36.19 19.86 5.34
N GLN A 261 -34.95 19.63 5.77
CA GLN A 261 -34.38 20.24 6.99
C GLN A 261 -33.77 21.63 6.75
N ALA A 262 -33.64 22.07 5.49
CA ALA A 262 -33.17 23.39 5.13
C ALA A 262 -34.19 24.06 4.19
N THR A 263 -34.82 25.13 4.67
CA THR A 263 -35.75 26.04 3.96
C THR A 263 -37.19 25.54 3.72
N ASP A 264 -38.02 25.80 4.72
CA ASP A 264 -39.38 26.33 4.53
C ASP A 264 -39.29 27.61 3.67
N GLN A 265 -39.48 27.50 2.36
CA GLN A 265 -40.00 28.56 1.46
C GLN A 265 -40.04 28.05 0.01
N LEU A 266 -41.24 27.71 -0.48
CA LEU A 266 -41.52 27.47 -1.89
C LEU A 266 -41.63 28.82 -2.63
N PRO A 267 -40.93 29.06 -3.76
CA PRO A 267 -41.23 30.19 -4.62
C PRO A 267 -42.48 29.92 -5.47
N LEU A 268 -43.33 30.94 -5.54
CA LEU A 268 -44.70 30.93 -6.08
C LEU A 268 -44.84 30.81 -7.60
N ASN A 269 -43.78 30.59 -8.38
CA ASN A 269 -43.85 30.65 -9.83
C ASN A 269 -43.48 29.32 -10.49
N GLY A 270 -44.51 28.71 -11.10
CA GLY A 270 -44.46 27.41 -11.74
C GLY A 270 -43.43 27.29 -12.87
N GLN A 271 -42.33 26.60 -12.55
CA GLN A 271 -41.57 25.81 -13.51
C GLN A 271 -40.88 24.66 -12.76
N LEU A 272 -41.14 23.41 -13.16
CA LEU A 272 -40.46 22.23 -12.63
C LEU A 272 -38.99 22.27 -13.08
N SER A 273 -38.10 22.77 -12.22
CA SER A 273 -36.66 22.81 -12.41
C SER A 273 -36.04 21.41 -12.24
N LEU A 274 -36.43 20.48 -13.13
CA LEU A 274 -35.91 19.10 -13.14
C LEU A 274 -34.50 19.00 -13.77
N PHE A 275 -34.00 20.09 -14.38
CA PHE A 275 -32.76 20.09 -15.17
C PHE A 275 -31.80 21.27 -14.89
N GLU A 276 -32.15 22.25 -14.05
CA GLU A 276 -31.24 23.38 -13.78
C GLU A 276 -30.04 22.99 -12.92
N ASP A 277 -30.16 21.95 -12.09
CA ASP A 277 -29.03 21.39 -11.33
C ASP A 277 -28.18 20.38 -12.13
N PHE A 278 -28.58 20.07 -13.37
CA PHE A 278 -27.86 19.15 -14.26
C PHE A 278 -26.72 19.85 -15.02
N PHE A 279 -26.90 21.13 -15.36
CA PHE A 279 -25.88 21.96 -16.00
C PHE A 279 -25.40 22.99 -14.98
N GLY A 280 -24.27 22.70 -14.32
CA GLY A 280 -23.72 23.56 -13.29
C GLY A 280 -23.68 25.04 -13.70
N ARG A 281 -23.94 25.92 -12.73
CA ARG A 281 -23.74 27.37 -12.92
C ARG A 281 -22.33 27.64 -13.46
N PRO A 282 -22.15 28.59 -14.40
CA PRO A 282 -20.82 28.94 -14.88
C PRO A 282 -19.96 29.42 -13.70
N GLY A 283 -18.92 28.66 -13.38
CA GLY A 283 -17.96 28.99 -12.31
C GLY A 283 -17.72 27.90 -11.25
N ASN A 284 -18.43 26.76 -11.28
CA ASN A 284 -18.17 25.64 -10.37
C ASN A 284 -17.79 24.38 -11.17
N PRO A 285 -16.60 23.78 -10.98
CA PRO A 285 -16.25 22.56 -11.70
C PRO A 285 -17.22 21.43 -11.31
N PRO A 286 -17.62 20.57 -12.26
CA PRO A 286 -18.52 19.46 -11.94
C PRO A 286 -17.82 18.52 -10.95
N LYS A 287 -18.39 18.38 -9.74
CA LYS A 287 -18.03 17.29 -8.83
C LYS A 287 -18.16 15.98 -9.60
N GLN A 288 -17.07 15.20 -9.72
CA GLN A 288 -17.16 13.86 -10.28
C GLN A 288 -18.12 13.04 -9.40
N ARG A 289 -19.28 12.71 -9.97
CA ARG A 289 -20.30 11.87 -9.35
C ARG A 289 -20.14 10.45 -9.89
N PRO A 290 -20.53 9.41 -9.12
CA PRO A 290 -20.47 8.03 -9.58
C PRO A 290 -21.22 7.88 -10.90
N ALA A 291 -20.54 7.38 -11.93
CA ALA A 291 -21.13 7.10 -13.23
C ALA A 291 -21.70 5.67 -13.22
N LEU A 292 -23.01 5.53 -13.37
CA LEU A 292 -23.63 4.25 -13.65
C LEU A 292 -23.54 3.99 -15.16
N LEU A 293 -22.62 3.11 -15.56
CA LEU A 293 -22.51 2.68 -16.95
C LEU A 293 -23.50 1.53 -17.20
N LEU A 294 -24.61 1.83 -17.85
CA LEU A 294 -25.51 0.82 -18.43
C LEU A 294 -24.98 0.46 -19.83
N CYS A 295 -24.46 -0.75 -20.00
CA CYS A 295 -24.05 -1.26 -21.30
C CYS A 295 -25.17 -2.14 -21.88
N PRO A 296 -26.06 -1.61 -22.74
CA PRO A 296 -27.02 -2.47 -23.46
C PRO A 296 -26.27 -3.27 -24.54
N PRO A 297 -26.44 -4.60 -24.62
CA PRO A 297 -25.81 -5.40 -25.66
C PRO A 297 -26.58 -5.21 -26.98
N ARG A 298 -26.14 -4.24 -27.77
CA ARG A 298 -25.95 -4.40 -29.21
C ARG A 298 -24.48 -4.03 -29.45
N TRP A 299 -23.82 -4.59 -30.47
CA TRP A 299 -22.36 -4.61 -30.71
C TRP A 299 -21.61 -5.90 -30.32
N CYS A 300 -22.31 -7.03 -30.21
CA CYS A 300 -21.76 -8.30 -30.72
C CYS A 300 -22.52 -8.61 -32.01
N ILE A 301 -22.16 -7.90 -33.09
CA ILE A 301 -22.42 -8.41 -34.44
C ILE A 301 -21.27 -9.36 -34.73
N THR A 302 -21.64 -10.60 -34.98
CA THR A 302 -20.88 -11.67 -35.63
C THR A 302 -19.61 -11.26 -36.37
N GLY A 303 -18.51 -11.92 -36.03
CA GLY A 303 -17.23 -11.94 -36.74
C GLY A 303 -16.29 -12.90 -36.02
#